data_AF-A0A5C6ERS7-F1
#
_entry.id   AF-A0A5C6ERS7-F1
#
_cell.length_a   1.000
_cell.length_b   1.000
_cell.length_c   1.000
_cell.angle_alpha   90.00
_cell.angle_beta   90.00
_cell.angle_gamma   90.00
#
_symmetry.space_group_name_H-M   'P 1'
#
loop_
_entity.id
_entity.type
_entity.pdbx_description
1 polymer ?
#
loop_
_entity_poly.entity_id
_entity_poly.type
_entity_poly.pdbx_seq_one_letter_code
_entity_poly.pdbx_strand_id
1 'polypeptide(L)'
;MSLSNHLSNVDVSAVPFAVGDSSFVDRRSIKSGVSARSERRQFGSSHMGLSEDGRELAQAIDQYKLQHHRRYLTCDEMLTVLTALGYAKTGQ
;
A
#
# COMPACT_ATOMS: atom_id res chain seq x y z
N MET A 1 63.40 -8.45 5.09
CA MET A 1 62.42 -7.91 6.05
C MET A 1 61.08 -8.54 5.78
N SER A 2 60.47 -9.23 6.74
CA SER A 2 59.00 -9.36 6.72
C SER A 2 58.51 -9.51 8.14
N LEU A 3 57.89 -8.43 8.58
CA LEU A 3 57.27 -8.25 9.87
C LEU A 3 55.93 -8.97 9.87
N SER A 4 55.63 -9.54 11.03
CA SER A 4 54.33 -10.06 11.46
C SER A 4 53.17 -9.14 11.06
N ASN A 5 52.04 -9.72 10.69
CA ASN A 5 50.74 -9.11 10.97
C ASN A 5 49.80 -10.21 11.48
N HIS A 6 49.40 -10.03 12.74
CA HIS A 6 48.46 -10.84 13.48
C HIS A 6 47.13 -10.10 13.48
N LEU A 7 46.06 -10.67 12.91
CA LEU A 7 44.69 -10.18 13.12
C LEU A 7 43.70 -11.36 13.12
N SER A 8 43.38 -11.77 14.34
CA SER A 8 42.06 -12.16 14.89
C SER A 8 41.13 -13.08 14.10
N ASN A 9 40.87 -14.22 14.77
CA ASN A 9 39.80 -15.20 14.62
C ASN A 9 38.40 -14.58 14.49
N VAL A 10 37.63 -14.98 13.47
CA VAL A 10 36.17 -14.81 13.45
C VAL A 10 35.55 -16.18 13.72
N ASP A 11 35.10 -16.40 14.95
CA ASP A 11 34.27 -17.55 15.32
C ASP A 11 32.88 -17.32 14.72
N VAL A 12 32.64 -17.91 13.55
CA VAL A 12 31.28 -18.03 13.01
C VAL A 12 30.66 -19.29 13.61
N SER A 13 30.20 -19.15 14.85
CA SER A 13 29.36 -20.17 15.50
C SER A 13 28.24 -20.58 14.54
N ALA A 14 28.27 -21.87 14.18
CA ALA A 14 27.39 -22.49 13.21
C ALA A 14 25.92 -22.29 13.61
N VAL A 15 25.16 -21.58 12.76
CA VAL A 15 23.70 -21.63 12.81
C VAL A 15 23.28 -23.02 12.33
N PRO A 16 22.64 -23.87 13.15
CA PRO A 16 22.10 -25.11 12.66
C PRO A 16 20.94 -24.74 11.71
N PHE A 17 21.09 -25.06 10.43
CA PHE A 17 19.96 -25.12 9.52
C PHE A 17 19.03 -26.19 10.08
N ALA A 18 17.98 -25.75 10.78
CA ALA A 18 16.93 -26.63 11.25
C ALA A 18 16.39 -27.37 10.01
N VAL A 19 16.60 -28.68 9.99
CA VAL A 19 15.88 -29.59 9.10
C VAL A 19 14.44 -29.50 9.55
N GLY A 20 13.71 -28.55 8.99
CA GLY A 20 12.29 -28.37 9.26
C GLY A 20 11.57 -29.62 8.78
N ASP A 21 11.04 -30.40 9.73
CA ASP A 21 10.00 -31.38 9.46
C ASP A 21 8.89 -30.67 8.67
N SER A 22 8.88 -30.92 7.37
CA SER A 22 7.86 -30.41 6.45
C SER A 22 6.62 -31.28 6.58
N SER A 23 6.05 -31.32 7.79
CA SER A 23 4.68 -31.80 7.95
C SER A 23 3.78 -30.94 7.06
N PHE A 24 3.05 -31.59 6.16
CA PHE A 24 2.16 -30.92 5.23
C PHE A 24 1.09 -30.16 6.03
N VAL A 25 1.21 -28.82 6.06
CA VAL A 25 0.23 -27.96 6.74
C VAL A 25 -0.94 -27.70 5.80
N ASP A 26 -2.06 -28.39 6.01
CA ASP A 26 -3.32 -28.09 5.32
C ASP A 26 -3.90 -26.76 5.82
N ARG A 27 -3.65 -25.69 5.07
CA ARG A 27 -4.16 -24.34 5.35
C ARG A 27 -5.68 -24.22 5.30
N ARG A 28 -6.41 -25.21 4.75
CA ARG A 28 -7.89 -25.20 4.70
C ARG A 28 -8.53 -25.69 5.99
N SER A 29 -7.76 -26.35 6.86
CA SER A 29 -8.20 -26.85 8.17
C SER A 29 -8.31 -25.74 9.23
N ILE A 30 -7.83 -24.52 8.96
CA ILE A 30 -8.11 -23.34 9.80
C ILE A 30 -9.58 -22.94 9.60
N LYS A 31 -10.50 -23.77 10.11
CA LYS A 31 -11.93 -23.50 10.09
C LYS A 31 -12.25 -22.39 11.07
N SER A 32 -12.83 -21.33 10.51
CA SER A 32 -14.04 -20.72 11.08
C SER A 32 -13.86 -20.04 12.44
N GLY A 33 -12.93 -19.10 12.53
CA GLY A 33 -12.81 -18.21 13.71
C GLY A 33 -12.57 -16.74 13.38
N VAL A 34 -12.43 -16.37 12.10
CA VAL A 34 -12.36 -14.95 11.73
C VAL A 34 -13.79 -14.48 11.60
N SER A 35 -14.26 -13.72 12.60
CA SER A 35 -15.49 -12.95 12.52
C SER A 35 -15.51 -12.24 11.17
N ALA A 36 -16.30 -12.79 10.24
CA ALA A 36 -16.68 -12.09 9.05
C ALA A 36 -17.45 -10.86 9.54
N ARG A 37 -16.85 -9.68 9.37
CA ARG A 37 -17.48 -8.34 9.25
C ARG A 37 -16.80 -7.28 10.11
N SER A 38 -15.56 -6.93 9.77
CA SER A 38 -15.15 -5.53 9.91
C SER A 38 -14.38 -5.11 8.66
N GLU A 39 -15.18 -4.55 7.76
CA GLU A 39 -14.88 -3.73 6.59
C GLU A 39 -13.74 -4.16 5.63
N ARG A 40 -14.15 -4.83 4.54
CA ARG A 40 -13.36 -5.01 3.30
C ARG A 40 -13.18 -3.70 2.50
N ARG A 41 -13.06 -2.57 3.19
CA ARG A 41 -12.65 -1.28 2.62
C ARG A 41 -11.74 -0.62 3.65
N GLN A 42 -10.44 -0.88 3.54
CA GLN A 42 -9.39 -0.09 4.20
C GLN A 42 -9.42 1.40 3.78
N PHE A 43 -10.27 1.75 2.82
CA PHE A 43 -10.57 3.10 2.32
C PHE A 43 -11.94 3.62 2.79
N GLY A 44 -12.64 2.94 3.72
CA GLY A 44 -13.94 3.41 4.26
C GLY A 44 -13.84 4.77 4.97
N SER A 45 -12.63 5.18 5.34
CA SER A 45 -12.29 6.45 5.95
C SER A 45 -11.58 7.43 4.99
N SER A 46 -11.73 7.29 3.68
CA SER A 46 -10.94 8.05 2.68
C SER A 46 -11.06 9.58 2.72
N HIS A 47 -12.05 10.14 3.44
CA HIS A 47 -12.22 11.59 3.59
C HIS A 47 -11.94 12.13 5.00
N MET A 48 -11.57 11.25 5.96
CA MET A 48 -11.19 11.68 7.30
C MET A 48 -9.76 12.23 7.27
N GLY A 49 -9.55 13.45 7.77
CA GLY A 49 -8.25 14.11 7.79
C GLY A 49 -7.88 14.88 6.52
N LEU A 50 -8.76 14.93 5.51
CA LEU A 50 -8.61 15.86 4.39
C LEU A 50 -9.01 17.27 4.81
N SER A 51 -8.37 18.28 4.21
CA SER A 51 -8.89 19.65 4.19
C SER A 51 -10.26 19.71 3.50
N GLU A 52 -10.96 20.83 3.64
CA GLU A 52 -12.23 21.07 2.96
C GLU A 52 -12.07 20.94 1.43
N ASP A 53 -11.09 21.63 0.85
CA ASP A 53 -10.75 21.53 -0.58
C ASP A 53 -10.39 20.10 -1.01
N GLY A 54 -9.66 19.37 -0.16
CA GLY A 54 -9.31 17.98 -0.43
C GLY A 54 -10.54 17.06 -0.47
N ARG A 55 -11.53 17.33 0.39
CA ARG A 55 -12.79 16.59 0.42
C ARG A 55 -13.65 16.91 -0.80
N GLU A 56 -13.72 18.17 -1.21
CA GLU A 56 -14.43 18.59 -2.42
C GLU A 56 -13.84 17.91 -3.66
N LEU A 57 -12.50 17.91 -3.80
CA LEU A 57 -11.82 17.20 -4.88
C LEU A 57 -12.14 15.71 -4.89
N ALA A 58 -12.10 15.05 -3.72
CA ALA A 58 -12.37 13.63 -3.63
C ALA A 58 -13.82 13.28 -4.03
N GLN A 59 -14.79 14.10 -3.61
CA GLN A 59 -16.19 13.96 -4.02
C GLN A 59 -16.37 14.13 -5.53
N ALA A 60 -15.71 15.13 -6.13
CA ALA A 60 -15.77 15.38 -7.56
C ALA A 60 -15.18 14.20 -8.37
N ILE A 61 -14.06 13.62 -7.90
CA ILE A 61 -13.45 12.43 -8.51
C ILE A 61 -14.39 11.23 -8.43
N ASP A 62 -15.00 10.98 -7.27
CA ASP A 62 -15.91 9.85 -7.10
C ASP A 62 -17.16 9.99 -7.98
N GLN A 63 -17.71 11.20 -8.07
CA GLN A 63 -18.82 11.50 -8.97
C GLN A 63 -18.44 11.26 -10.44
N TYR A 64 -17.25 11.71 -10.85
CA TYR A 64 -16.74 11.48 -12.20
C TYR A 64 -16.63 9.99 -12.53
N LYS A 65 -16.05 9.19 -11.62
CA LYS A 65 -15.93 7.73 -11.78
C LYS A 65 -17.28 7.05 -11.97
N LEU A 66 -18.28 7.45 -11.18
CA LEU A 66 -19.63 6.90 -11.26
C LEU A 66 -20.31 7.25 -12.59
N GLN A 67 -20.22 8.51 -13.02
CA GLN A 67 -20.82 8.97 -14.27
C GLN A 67 -20.22 8.31 -15.51
N HIS A 68 -18.90 8.08 -15.49
CA HIS A 68 -18.18 7.49 -16.62
C HIS A 68 -18.07 5.96 -16.53
N HIS A 69 -18.60 5.33 -15.47
CA HIS A 69 -18.52 3.89 -15.21
C HIS A 69 -17.10 3.33 -15.26
N ARG A 70 -16.13 4.05 -14.69
CA ARG A 70 -14.71 3.66 -14.70
C ARG A 70 -14.15 3.49 -13.28
N ARG A 71 -13.19 2.58 -13.18
CA ARG A 71 -12.49 2.27 -11.92
C ARG A 71 -11.28 3.17 -11.67
N TYR A 72 -10.67 3.71 -12.73
CA TYR A 72 -9.45 4.51 -12.70
C TYR A 72 -9.65 5.79 -13.54
N LEU A 73 -8.92 6.86 -13.20
CA LEU A 73 -8.84 8.09 -13.99
C LEU A 73 -7.51 8.16 -14.74
N THR A 74 -7.56 8.68 -15.96
CA THR A 74 -6.37 9.14 -16.70
C THR A 74 -5.95 10.53 -16.24
N CYS A 75 -4.75 10.98 -16.65
CA CYS A 75 -4.27 12.32 -16.33
C CYS A 75 -5.16 13.43 -16.89
N ASP A 76 -5.68 13.26 -18.10
CA ASP A 76 -6.56 14.25 -18.74
C ASP A 76 -7.93 14.31 -18.06
N GLU A 77 -8.43 13.16 -17.59
CA GLU A 77 -9.67 13.09 -16.81
C GLU A 77 -9.49 13.76 -15.44
N MET A 78 -8.35 13.54 -14.77
CA MET A 78 -8.00 14.27 -13.54
C MET A 78 -7.93 15.77 -13.77
N LEU A 79 -7.32 16.21 -14.88
CA LEU A 79 -7.26 17.63 -15.23
C LEU A 79 -8.67 18.20 -15.46
N THR A 80 -9.54 17.45 -16.14
CA THR A 80 -10.94 17.86 -16.36
C THR A 80 -11.67 18.09 -15.03
N VAL A 81 -11.53 17.17 -14.06
CA VAL A 81 -12.13 17.33 -12.73
C VAL A 81 -11.56 18.55 -12.00
N LEU A 82 -10.24 18.73 -12.01
CA LEU A 82 -9.59 19.87 -11.38
C LEU A 82 -10.05 21.20 -11.99
N THR A 83 -10.11 21.29 -13.32
CA THR A 83 -10.59 22.50 -14.02
C THR A 83 -12.06 22.79 -13.73
N ALA A 84 -12.90 21.77 -13.58
CA ALA A 84 -14.29 21.95 -13.17
C ALA A 84 -14.42 22.55 -11.75
N LEU A 85 -13.46 22.28 -10.87
CA LEU A 85 -13.35 22.90 -9.54
C LEU A 85 -12.65 24.28 -9.56
N GLY A 86 -12.31 24.80 -10.75
CA GLY A 86 -11.69 26.11 -10.90
C GLY A 86 -10.16 26.10 -10.86
N TYR A 87 -9.52 24.94 -10.98
CA TYR A 87 -8.06 24.89 -11.17
C TYR A 87 -7.69 25.61 -12.47
N ALA A 88 -6.89 26.67 -12.33
CA ALA A 88 -6.28 27.39 -13.42
C ALA A 88 -4.76 27.36 -13.25
N LYS A 89 -4.05 26.97 -14.32
CA LYS A 89 -2.59 27.06 -14.34
C LYS A 89 -2.18 28.53 -14.38
N THR A 90 -1.62 29.04 -13.29
CA THR A 90 -1.09 30.41 -13.22
C THR A 90 0.31 30.44 -13.85
N GLY A 91 0.43 31.10 -15.02
CA GLY A 91 1.73 31.34 -15.67
C GLY A 91 2.03 30.41 -16.86
N GLN A 92 1.32 30.62 -17.97
CA GLN A 92 1.86 30.37 -19.31
C GLN A 92 2.47 31.67 -19.82
#